data_AF-A0A2E0ZKA4-F1
#
_entry.id   AF-A0A2E0ZKA4-F1
#
_cell.length_a   1.000
_cell.length_b   1.000
_cell.length_c   1.000
_cell.angle_alpha   90.00
_cell.angle_beta   90.00
_cell.angle_gamma   90.00
#
_symmetry.space_group_name_H-M   'P 1'
#
loop_
_entity.id
_entity.type
_entity.pdbx_description
1 polymer ?
#
loop_
_entity_poly.entity_id
_entity_poly.type
_entity_poly.pdbx_seq_one_letter_code
_entity_poly.pdbx_strand_id
1 'polypeptide(L)'
;MKQKTILLLLLLLALVACTPSGGEPAASDNPATETPDLDAPVSSDDPTATPAPEETVDLENVTIDDATVESIDVMILESFPVQVHVNVTGYLGDGCTTLNDIETTQEGDTFLVHITTQRPTDAMCTQQLVGFEENVALDVEGLPAGTYTVDVNGVTDTFTLDVDNVAQPLPGTDEEPASELDLPDEDVADLLRLTLERALVDQEIPDYALLADQNEIVLSTENINPALLPELDGVSLVTMSPEEIQAKADADGDFPYLRFQGFTAVSDDEVNVSLGSSWAIAADSDMLYLSGGGFTINYTRTADGWTGEVTEAWIS
;
A
#
# COMPACT_ATOMS: atom_id res chain seq x y z
N MET A 1 -8.45 72.96 16.28
CA MET A 1 -7.62 73.67 17.27
C MET A 1 -6.35 72.87 17.48
N LYS A 2 -5.18 73.51 17.25
CA LYS A 2 -3.84 73.39 17.89
C LYS A 2 -3.35 71.96 18.29
N GLN A 3 -2.15 71.46 17.99
CA GLN A 3 -0.86 72.11 17.70
C GLN A 3 0.17 71.08 17.20
N LYS A 4 0.94 71.41 16.16
CA LYS A 4 2.17 70.73 15.70
C LYS A 4 3.38 71.22 16.50
N THR A 5 4.31 70.36 16.93
CA THR A 5 5.78 70.65 17.09
C THR A 5 6.51 69.31 17.43
N ILE A 6 7.24 68.66 16.51
CA ILE A 6 8.71 68.77 16.25
C ILE A 6 9.56 68.52 17.50
N LEU A 7 10.37 67.43 17.51
CA LEU A 7 11.82 67.54 17.74
C LEU A 7 12.58 66.29 17.24
N LEU A 8 13.52 66.56 16.33
CA LEU A 8 14.51 65.67 15.73
C LEU A 8 15.86 65.93 16.42
N LEU A 9 16.68 64.89 16.53
CA LEU A 9 18.16 64.90 16.61
C LEU A 9 18.83 65.26 17.95
N LEU A 10 19.66 64.33 18.46
CA LEU A 10 20.97 64.65 19.03
C LEU A 10 21.88 63.42 19.06
N LEU A 11 22.82 63.43 18.10
CA LEU A 11 24.01 62.61 18.00
C LEU A 11 25.14 63.34 18.73
N LEU A 12 25.87 62.71 19.67
CA LEU A 12 27.22 63.18 20.02
C LEU A 12 28.11 62.09 20.64
N LEU A 13 29.25 61.90 19.96
CA LEU A 13 30.45 61.12 20.25
C LEU A 13 31.09 61.44 21.61
N ALA A 14 31.68 60.43 22.24
CA ALA A 14 32.91 60.59 23.03
C ALA A 14 33.84 59.38 22.82
N LEU A 15 34.93 59.61 22.07
CA LEU A 15 36.11 58.74 22.06
C LEU A 15 36.88 58.96 23.36
N VAL A 16 37.22 57.89 24.07
CA VAL A 16 38.36 57.87 24.99
C VAL A 16 39.25 56.70 24.62
N ALA A 17 40.47 57.02 24.20
CA ALA A 17 41.55 56.09 23.95
C ALA A 17 42.31 55.82 25.25
N CYS A 18 42.62 54.55 25.53
CA CYS A 18 43.77 54.15 26.34
C CYS A 18 44.44 52.93 25.69
N THR A 19 45.72 53.10 25.35
CA THR A 19 46.71 52.13 24.88
C THR A 19 47.19 51.19 26.01
N PRO A 20 47.92 50.10 25.70
CA PRO A 20 47.95 48.87 26.49
C PRO A 20 49.08 48.83 27.51
N SER A 21 48.89 48.09 28.61
CA SER A 21 49.96 47.62 29.48
C SER A 21 49.72 46.14 29.79
N GLY A 22 50.74 45.34 29.51
CA GLY A 22 50.69 43.88 29.50
C GLY A 22 50.53 43.22 30.86
N GLY A 23 50.14 41.95 30.77
CA GLY A 23 50.06 40.99 31.87
C GLY A 23 49.45 39.68 31.38
N GLU A 24 50.27 38.80 30.83
CA GLU A 24 50.04 37.34 30.87
C GLU A 24 50.61 36.81 32.21
N PRO A 25 50.26 35.60 32.69
CA PRO A 25 49.33 34.60 32.14
C PRO A 25 48.38 33.96 33.18
N ALA A 26 47.35 33.23 32.73
CA ALA A 26 47.06 31.87 33.17
C ALA A 26 45.84 31.30 32.41
N ALA A 27 46.09 30.12 31.82
CA ALA A 27 45.20 29.16 31.17
C ALA A 27 43.68 29.34 31.36
N SER A 28 43.01 29.59 30.23
CA SER A 28 41.59 29.30 30.05
C SER A 28 41.48 27.84 29.59
N ASP A 29 41.04 26.94 30.47
CA ASP A 29 40.57 25.62 30.07
C ASP A 29 39.22 25.79 29.35
N ASN A 30 39.28 25.93 28.03
CA ASN A 30 38.14 25.69 27.17
C ASN A 30 38.56 24.57 26.21
N PRO A 31 37.91 23.38 26.23
CA PRO A 31 38.28 22.30 25.33
C PRO A 31 38.08 22.76 23.88
N ALA A 32 39.06 22.44 23.04
CA ALA A 32 38.95 22.61 21.61
C ALA A 32 37.91 21.62 21.03
N THR A 33 37.10 22.20 20.14
CA THR A 33 36.27 21.69 19.05
C THR A 33 36.58 20.29 18.53
N GLU A 34 35.55 19.58 18.07
CA GLU A 34 35.63 18.80 16.83
C GLU A 34 34.32 19.03 16.05
N THR A 35 34.41 19.66 14.86
CA THR A 35 33.31 19.65 13.89
C THR A 35 33.52 18.37 13.06
N PRO A 36 32.53 17.47 12.93
CA PRO A 36 32.74 16.20 12.26
C PRO A 36 33.06 16.40 10.77
N ASP A 37 34.12 15.75 10.31
CA ASP A 37 34.45 15.65 8.89
C ASP A 37 33.51 14.63 8.23
N LEU A 38 32.67 15.10 7.30
CA LEU A 38 31.61 14.30 6.66
C LEU A 38 32.15 13.27 5.65
N ASP A 39 33.45 13.33 5.32
CA ASP A 39 34.08 12.44 4.33
C ASP A 39 35.08 11.45 4.96
N ALA A 40 35.13 11.34 6.29
CA ALA A 40 35.98 10.36 6.97
C ALA A 40 35.39 8.93 6.88
N PRO A 41 36.21 7.90 6.62
CA PRO A 41 35.74 6.52 6.61
C PRO A 41 35.32 6.10 8.03
N VAL A 42 34.08 5.66 8.18
CA VAL A 42 33.57 5.13 9.46
C VAL A 42 34.31 3.83 9.82
N SER A 43 34.90 3.80 11.01
CA SER A 43 35.58 2.61 11.55
C SER A 43 34.56 1.72 12.26
N SER A 44 34.63 0.40 12.05
CA SER A 44 33.74 -0.58 12.72
C SER A 44 33.99 -0.76 14.22
N ASP A 45 34.96 -0.03 14.80
CA ASP A 45 35.32 -0.09 16.22
C ASP A 45 34.68 1.04 17.07
N ASP A 46 33.79 1.84 16.49
CA ASP A 46 33.04 2.85 17.26
C ASP A 46 32.03 2.15 18.20
N PRO A 47 32.04 2.39 19.52
CA PRO A 47 31.07 1.77 20.41
C PRO A 47 29.66 2.23 19.99
N THR A 48 28.83 1.27 19.57
CA THR A 48 27.40 1.48 19.41
C THR A 48 26.86 2.12 20.69
N ALA A 49 26.32 3.34 20.59
CA ALA A 49 25.60 3.96 21.69
C ALA A 49 24.48 3.00 22.10
N THR A 50 24.62 2.38 23.28
CA THR A 50 23.56 1.58 23.88
C THR A 50 22.32 2.46 23.95
N PRO A 51 21.19 2.08 23.33
CA PRO A 51 19.95 2.84 23.49
C PRO A 51 19.68 2.96 24.99
N ALA A 52 19.40 4.19 25.44
CA ALA A 52 18.92 4.41 26.79
C ALA A 52 17.69 3.50 27.01
N PRO A 53 17.52 2.90 28.21
CA PRO A 53 16.34 2.10 28.48
C PRO A 53 15.11 2.97 28.19
N GLU A 54 14.21 2.49 27.35
CA GLU A 54 12.90 3.08 27.18
C GLU A 54 12.27 3.15 28.58
N GLU A 55 12.02 4.36 29.07
CA GLU A 55 11.28 4.54 30.31
C GLU A 55 9.89 3.93 30.08
N THR A 56 9.59 2.84 30.79
CA THR A 56 8.26 2.27 30.84
C THR A 56 7.34 3.30 31.45
N VAL A 57 6.53 3.97 30.63
CA VAL A 57 5.49 4.89 31.08
C VAL A 57 4.46 4.05 31.85
N ASP A 58 4.35 4.27 33.16
CA ASP A 58 3.31 3.69 33.99
C ASP A 58 1.94 4.15 33.43
N LEU A 59 1.21 3.23 32.80
CA LEU A 59 -0.12 3.45 32.19
C LEU A 59 -1.21 3.82 33.23
N GLU A 60 -0.89 3.94 34.52
CA GLU A 60 -1.86 4.16 35.59
C GLU A 60 -2.19 5.64 35.89
N ASN A 61 -1.53 6.63 35.25
CA ASN A 61 -1.82 8.04 35.53
C ASN A 61 -1.86 8.95 34.29
N VAL A 62 -2.72 8.59 33.33
CA VAL A 62 -2.97 9.34 32.11
C VAL A 62 -4.43 9.77 32.06
N THR A 63 -4.69 11.03 31.69
CA THR A 63 -6.04 11.51 31.35
C THR A 63 -6.26 11.42 29.84
N ILE A 64 -7.44 10.95 29.44
CA ILE A 64 -7.88 10.88 28.04
C ILE A 64 -8.95 11.93 27.81
N ASP A 65 -8.75 12.78 26.80
CA ASP A 65 -9.66 13.86 26.43
C ASP A 65 -9.77 13.95 24.89
N ASP A 66 -10.81 14.57 24.36
CA ASP A 66 -10.99 14.76 22.91
C ASP A 66 -9.92 15.71 22.33
N ALA A 67 -9.37 15.35 21.17
CA ALA A 67 -8.48 16.23 20.43
C ALA A 67 -9.21 17.49 19.95
N THR A 68 -8.56 18.64 20.07
CA THR A 68 -9.07 19.89 19.50
C THR A 68 -8.73 19.97 18.01
N VAL A 69 -9.74 19.73 17.17
CA VAL A 69 -9.64 19.82 15.72
C VAL A 69 -9.90 21.26 15.26
N GLU A 70 -9.03 21.80 14.42
CA GLU A 70 -9.15 23.15 13.84
C GLU A 70 -9.79 23.12 12.46
N SER A 71 -9.32 22.22 11.58
CA SER A 71 -9.87 22.06 10.24
C SER A 71 -9.72 20.63 9.74
N ILE A 72 -10.59 20.29 8.79
CA ILE A 72 -10.51 19.04 8.04
C ILE A 72 -10.55 19.36 6.54
N ASP A 73 -9.84 18.56 5.77
CA ASP A 73 -9.85 18.60 4.30
C ASP A 73 -10.06 17.17 3.78
N VAL A 74 -11.20 16.94 3.12
CA VAL A 74 -11.53 15.62 2.58
C VAL A 74 -10.96 15.49 1.17
N MET A 75 -10.05 14.54 1.01
CA MET A 75 -9.36 14.23 -0.24
C MET A 75 -9.90 12.94 -0.83
N ILE A 76 -10.37 13.01 -2.08
CA ILE A 76 -10.82 11.87 -2.85
C ILE A 76 -9.71 11.51 -3.85
N LEU A 77 -9.22 10.28 -3.80
CA LEU A 77 -8.22 9.79 -4.76
C LEU A 77 -8.90 9.29 -6.03
N GLU A 78 -8.33 9.61 -7.19
CA GLU A 78 -8.82 9.21 -8.51
C GLU A 78 -8.48 7.74 -8.84
N SER A 79 -8.74 6.82 -7.91
CA SER A 79 -8.70 5.36 -8.09
C SER A 79 -10.11 4.78 -8.08
N PHE A 80 -10.27 3.54 -8.56
CA PHE A 80 -11.52 2.80 -8.40
C PHE A 80 -11.26 1.38 -7.86
N PRO A 81 -11.78 0.99 -6.68
CA PRO A 81 -12.56 1.80 -5.75
C PRO A 81 -11.90 3.12 -5.35
N VAL A 82 -12.76 4.12 -5.18
CA VAL A 82 -12.41 5.43 -4.69
C VAL A 82 -11.93 5.29 -3.25
N GLN A 83 -10.76 5.86 -2.98
CA GLN A 83 -10.22 5.99 -1.63
C GLN A 83 -10.46 7.41 -1.15
N VAL A 84 -10.90 7.54 0.10
CA VAL A 84 -11.16 8.84 0.73
C VAL A 84 -10.30 8.97 1.97
N HIS A 85 -9.53 10.05 2.03
CA HIS A 85 -8.68 10.41 3.15
C HIS A 85 -9.13 11.75 3.71
N VAL A 86 -9.10 11.90 5.03
CA VAL A 86 -9.37 13.15 5.71
C VAL A 86 -8.06 13.65 6.29
N ASN A 87 -7.57 14.78 5.79
CA ASN A 87 -6.47 15.48 6.44
C ASN A 87 -7.04 16.30 7.60
N VAL A 88 -6.67 15.94 8.82
CA VAL A 88 -7.15 16.58 10.05
C VAL A 88 -6.02 17.41 10.62
N THR A 89 -6.25 18.71 10.83
CA THR A 89 -5.31 19.58 11.54
C THR A 89 -5.93 20.13 12.80
N GLY A 90 -5.11 20.27 13.83
CA GLY A 90 -5.55 20.76 15.12
C GLY A 90 -4.39 21.14 16.03
N TYR A 91 -4.67 21.27 17.31
CA TYR A 91 -3.65 21.59 18.30
C TYR A 91 -3.89 20.93 19.65
N LEU A 92 -2.80 20.72 20.36
CA LEU A 92 -2.72 20.21 21.71
C LEU A 92 -2.50 21.38 22.67
N GLY A 93 -3.11 21.31 23.86
CA GLY A 93 -3.16 22.44 24.80
C GLY A 93 -1.84 22.74 25.53
N ASP A 94 -0.91 21.78 25.55
CA ASP A 94 0.39 21.92 26.20
C ASP A 94 1.45 21.00 25.55
N GLY A 95 2.69 21.07 26.06
CA GLY A 95 3.82 20.30 25.53
C GLY A 95 3.93 18.84 26.01
N CYS A 96 2.99 18.32 26.80
CA CYS A 96 2.97 16.92 27.22
C CYS A 96 1.80 16.12 26.66
N THR A 97 0.70 16.79 26.29
CA THR A 97 -0.40 16.13 25.62
C THR A 97 0.10 15.57 24.28
N THR A 98 -0.25 14.33 23.97
CA THR A 98 -0.02 13.68 22.68
C THR A 98 -1.33 13.14 22.13
N LEU A 99 -1.37 12.84 20.83
CA LEU A 99 -2.46 12.03 20.28
C LEU A 99 -2.43 10.62 20.90
N ASN A 100 -3.61 10.04 21.07
CA ASN A 100 -3.81 8.70 21.62
C ASN A 100 -4.38 7.78 20.53
N ASP A 101 -5.71 7.69 20.46
CA ASP A 101 -6.43 6.80 19.54
C ASP A 101 -7.24 7.61 18.52
N ILE A 102 -7.33 7.06 17.32
CA ILE A 102 -8.21 7.54 16.24
C ILE A 102 -9.15 6.40 15.90
N GLU A 103 -10.43 6.58 16.23
CA GLU A 103 -11.47 5.59 15.94
C GLU A 103 -12.41 6.14 14.88
N THR A 104 -12.66 5.35 13.83
CA THR A 104 -13.61 5.71 12.78
C THR A 104 -14.83 4.80 12.86
N THR A 105 -16.02 5.40 12.88
CA THR A 105 -17.29 4.69 12.83
C THR A 105 -18.21 5.33 11.80
N GLN A 106 -19.16 4.56 11.28
CA GLN A 106 -20.14 5.07 10.31
C GLN A 106 -21.56 4.90 10.87
N GLU A 107 -22.32 5.98 10.89
CA GLU A 107 -23.74 6.02 11.25
C GLU A 107 -24.55 6.54 10.06
N GLY A 108 -25.08 5.60 9.25
CA GLY A 108 -25.77 5.96 8.01
C GLY A 108 -24.82 6.64 7.02
N ASP A 109 -25.16 7.86 6.61
CA ASP A 109 -24.36 8.65 5.66
C ASP A 109 -23.29 9.54 6.36
N THR A 110 -23.05 9.34 7.66
CA THR A 110 -22.10 10.13 8.45
C THR A 110 -20.96 9.26 8.98
N PHE A 111 -19.72 9.63 8.65
CA PHE A 111 -18.51 9.12 9.26
C PHE A 111 -18.17 9.92 10.50
N LEU A 112 -18.14 9.26 11.66
CA LEU A 112 -17.66 9.84 12.91
C LEU A 112 -16.22 9.40 13.13
N VAL A 113 -15.30 10.36 13.07
CA VAL A 113 -13.89 10.15 13.40
C VAL A 113 -13.64 10.74 14.78
N HIS A 114 -13.42 9.87 15.76
CA HIS A 114 -13.16 10.25 17.12
C HIS A 114 -11.66 10.21 17.40
N ILE A 115 -11.06 11.39 17.59
CA ILE A 115 -9.62 11.52 17.88
C ILE A 115 -9.47 11.87 19.35
N THR A 116 -8.74 11.04 20.09
CA THR A 116 -8.45 11.28 21.50
C THR A 116 -7.01 11.71 21.70
N THR A 117 -6.78 12.38 22.81
CA THR A 117 -5.47 12.78 23.30
C THR A 117 -5.21 12.15 24.65
N GLN A 118 -3.95 11.93 24.95
CA GLN A 118 -3.50 11.47 26.26
C GLN A 118 -2.58 12.49 26.89
N ARG A 119 -2.71 12.67 28.19
CA ARG A 119 -1.86 13.58 28.97
C ARG A 119 -1.49 12.94 30.32
N PRO A 120 -0.20 12.88 30.69
CA PRO A 120 0.18 12.44 32.02
C PRO A 120 -0.33 13.43 33.09
N THR A 121 -1.02 12.93 34.12
CA THR A 121 -1.68 13.79 35.12
C THR A 121 -0.66 14.58 35.95
N ASP A 122 0.49 13.98 36.25
CA ASP A 122 1.51 14.55 37.14
C ASP A 122 2.61 15.32 36.41
N ALA A 123 2.54 15.42 35.07
CA ALA A 123 3.56 16.11 34.29
C ALA A 123 3.44 17.64 34.37
N MET A 124 4.58 18.29 34.56
CA MET A 124 4.72 19.75 34.49
C MET A 124 5.01 20.15 33.05
N CYS A 125 4.00 20.70 32.37
CA CYS A 125 4.02 20.91 30.93
C CYS A 125 4.13 22.39 30.56
N THR A 126 4.72 22.67 29.40
CA THR A 126 4.78 24.03 28.85
C THR A 126 3.40 24.44 28.34
N GLN A 127 2.93 25.65 28.66
CA GLN A 127 1.65 26.19 28.18
C GLN A 127 1.75 26.72 26.73
N GLN A 128 2.31 25.91 25.84
CA GLN A 128 2.46 26.21 24.43
C GLN A 128 1.52 25.30 23.64
N LEU A 129 0.79 25.88 22.67
CA LEU A 129 0.00 25.10 21.72
C LEU A 129 0.94 24.36 20.77
N VAL A 130 0.74 23.05 20.64
CA VAL A 130 1.47 22.18 19.72
C VAL A 130 0.52 21.74 18.62
N GLY A 131 0.79 22.09 17.37
CA GLY A 131 -0.04 21.66 16.24
C GLY A 131 0.13 20.18 15.95
N PHE A 132 -0.93 19.53 15.45
CA PHE A 132 -0.89 18.18 14.90
C PHE A 132 -1.55 18.15 13.51
N GLU A 133 -1.15 17.17 12.71
CA GLU A 133 -1.70 16.87 11.40
C GLU A 133 -1.76 15.35 11.24
N GLU A 134 -2.94 14.81 10.96
CA GLU A 134 -3.18 13.38 10.81
C GLU A 134 -3.96 13.10 9.53
N ASN A 135 -3.61 12.01 8.87
CA ASN A 135 -4.30 11.55 7.67
C ASN A 135 -5.10 10.29 7.98
N VAL A 136 -6.43 10.42 8.02
CA VAL A 136 -7.34 9.32 8.39
C VAL A 136 -7.98 8.76 7.13
N ALA A 137 -7.76 7.48 6.84
CA ALA A 137 -8.47 6.78 5.78
C ALA A 137 -9.90 6.43 6.23
N LEU A 138 -10.89 6.67 5.37
CA LEU A 138 -12.27 6.28 5.60
C LEU A 138 -12.57 4.97 4.86
N ASP A 139 -13.25 4.04 5.53
CA ASP A 139 -13.75 2.82 4.91
C ASP A 139 -14.99 3.14 4.07
N VAL A 140 -14.76 3.46 2.80
CA VAL A 140 -15.79 3.85 1.83
C VAL A 140 -16.11 2.75 0.82
N GLU A 141 -15.46 1.60 0.93
CA GLU A 141 -15.66 0.49 0.01
C GLU A 141 -17.08 -0.08 0.18
N GLY A 142 -17.74 -0.38 -0.94
CA GLY A 142 -19.09 -0.94 -0.95
C GLY A 142 -20.22 0.07 -0.72
N LEU A 143 -19.90 1.36 -0.52
CA LEU A 143 -20.91 2.38 -0.26
C LEU A 143 -21.64 2.84 -1.55
N PRO A 144 -22.96 3.08 -1.50
CA PRO A 144 -23.70 3.56 -2.66
C PRO A 144 -23.33 4.99 -3.04
N ALA A 145 -23.65 5.37 -4.29
CA ALA A 145 -23.56 6.74 -4.76
C ALA A 145 -24.37 7.67 -3.86
N GLY A 146 -23.76 8.77 -3.43
CA GLY A 146 -24.38 9.65 -2.44
C GLY A 146 -23.42 10.67 -1.86
N THR A 147 -23.97 11.60 -1.09
CA THR A 147 -23.19 12.59 -0.33
C THR A 147 -23.07 12.12 1.10
N TYR A 148 -21.83 12.00 1.57
CA TYR A 148 -21.49 11.58 2.91
C TYR A 148 -20.95 12.76 3.70
N THR A 149 -21.26 12.79 4.99
CA THR A 149 -20.72 13.77 5.94
C THR A 149 -19.59 13.13 6.73
N VAL A 150 -18.50 13.86 6.91
CA VAL A 150 -17.43 13.50 7.85
C VAL A 150 -17.56 14.43 9.03
N ASP A 151 -17.62 13.89 10.24
CA ASP A 151 -17.58 14.62 11.51
C ASP A 151 -16.35 14.16 12.30
N VAL A 152 -15.39 15.06 12.45
CA VAL A 152 -14.17 14.83 13.23
C VAL A 152 -14.24 15.69 14.50
N ASN A 153 -14.56 15.08 15.63
CA ASN A 153 -14.74 15.75 16.93
C ASN A 153 -15.59 17.05 16.86
N GLY A 154 -16.65 17.07 16.04
CA GLY A 154 -17.57 18.19 15.87
C GLY A 154 -17.26 19.13 14.70
N VAL A 155 -16.13 18.96 14.00
CA VAL A 155 -15.81 19.69 12.77
C VAL A 155 -16.27 18.86 11.58
N THR A 156 -17.10 19.44 10.71
CA THR A 156 -17.74 18.70 9.62
C THR A 156 -17.37 19.19 8.23
N ASP A 157 -17.33 18.25 7.29
CA ASP A 157 -17.17 18.46 5.86
C ASP A 157 -17.89 17.33 5.10
N THR A 158 -17.98 17.42 3.78
CA THR A 158 -18.74 16.46 2.97
C THR A 158 -17.98 16.04 1.72
N PHE A 159 -18.16 14.80 1.30
CA PHE A 159 -17.73 14.32 -0.01
C PHE A 159 -18.89 13.65 -0.74
N THR A 160 -18.79 13.56 -2.06
CA THR A 160 -19.78 12.88 -2.90
C THR A 160 -19.14 11.73 -3.65
N LEU A 161 -19.76 10.56 -3.57
CA LEU A 161 -19.51 9.45 -4.47
C LEU A 161 -20.46 9.59 -5.67
N ASP A 162 -19.90 9.83 -6.86
CA ASP A 162 -20.69 10.01 -8.09
C ASP A 162 -21.34 8.71 -8.58
N VAL A 163 -20.77 7.57 -8.20
CA VAL A 163 -21.22 6.20 -8.50
C VAL A 163 -21.07 5.32 -7.25
N ASP A 164 -21.70 4.16 -7.23
CA ASP A 164 -21.53 3.18 -6.14
C ASP A 164 -20.04 2.79 -6.03
N ASN A 165 -19.45 2.96 -4.85
CA ASN A 165 -18.05 2.67 -4.57
C ASN A 165 -17.81 1.22 -4.17
N VAL A 166 -18.55 0.31 -4.78
CA VAL A 166 -18.27 -1.12 -4.75
C VAL A 166 -17.02 -1.36 -5.58
N ALA A 167 -16.14 -2.28 -5.18
CA ALA A 167 -15.18 -2.88 -6.10
C ALA A 167 -15.96 -3.31 -7.33
N GLN A 168 -15.78 -2.56 -8.42
CA GLN A 168 -16.36 -2.90 -9.69
C GLN A 168 -15.60 -4.17 -10.01
N PRO A 169 -16.32 -5.28 -10.14
CA PRO A 169 -15.71 -6.41 -10.76
C PRO A 169 -15.18 -5.92 -12.10
N LEU A 170 -13.94 -6.29 -12.49
CA LEU A 170 -13.51 -6.08 -13.88
C LEU A 170 -14.69 -6.53 -14.75
N PRO A 171 -15.14 -5.75 -15.76
CA PRO A 171 -16.33 -6.10 -16.52
C PRO A 171 -16.26 -7.59 -16.87
N GLY A 172 -17.12 -8.40 -16.23
CA GLY A 172 -16.96 -9.86 -16.12
C GLY A 172 -16.78 -10.48 -14.72
N THR A 173 -17.17 -9.85 -13.60
CA THR A 173 -17.17 -10.52 -12.29
C THR A 173 -18.44 -10.25 -11.45
N ASP A 174 -19.61 -10.63 -11.96
CA ASP A 174 -20.60 -11.17 -11.03
C ASP A 174 -20.07 -12.51 -10.50
N GLU A 175 -20.48 -12.94 -9.31
CA GLU A 175 -20.27 -14.32 -8.84
C GLU A 175 -20.95 -15.30 -9.81
N GLU A 176 -20.30 -15.60 -10.92
CA GLU A 176 -20.66 -16.69 -11.84
C GLU A 176 -19.38 -17.47 -12.17
N PRO A 177 -19.28 -18.74 -11.74
CA PRO A 177 -18.05 -19.50 -11.80
C PRO A 177 -17.64 -19.78 -13.24
N ALA A 178 -16.60 -19.10 -13.77
CA ALA A 178 -15.86 -19.49 -14.98
C ALA A 178 -16.70 -19.97 -16.19
N SER A 179 -17.95 -19.50 -16.34
CA SER A 179 -18.91 -20.02 -17.33
C SER A 179 -19.57 -18.95 -18.22
N GLU A 180 -19.11 -17.69 -18.20
CA GLU A 180 -19.67 -16.60 -19.03
C GLU A 180 -18.66 -15.95 -19.98
N LEU A 181 -17.81 -16.76 -20.61
CA LEU A 181 -17.82 -16.61 -22.05
C LEU A 181 -19.23 -17.09 -22.46
N ASP A 182 -20.08 -16.27 -23.08
CA ASP A 182 -21.31 -16.77 -23.76
C ASP A 182 -20.89 -17.59 -25.00
N LEU A 183 -20.01 -18.56 -24.76
CA LEU A 183 -19.38 -19.45 -25.69
C LEU A 183 -19.75 -20.87 -25.26
N PRO A 184 -20.15 -21.72 -26.21
CA PRO A 184 -20.33 -23.14 -25.98
C PRO A 184 -19.14 -23.79 -25.27
N ASP A 185 -19.41 -24.79 -24.42
CA ASP A 185 -18.39 -25.63 -23.78
C ASP A 185 -17.34 -26.18 -24.78
N GLU A 186 -17.76 -26.46 -26.02
CA GLU A 186 -16.89 -26.89 -27.12
C GLU A 186 -15.82 -25.83 -27.47
N ASP A 187 -16.23 -24.56 -27.52
CA ASP A 187 -15.32 -23.45 -27.81
C ASP A 187 -14.36 -23.19 -26.64
N VAL A 188 -14.88 -23.27 -25.41
CA VAL A 188 -14.04 -23.14 -24.20
C VAL A 188 -13.01 -24.27 -24.15
N ALA A 189 -13.41 -25.52 -24.44
CA ALA A 189 -12.51 -26.66 -24.50
C ALA A 189 -11.42 -26.48 -25.57
N ASP A 190 -11.77 -25.94 -26.75
CA ASP A 190 -10.80 -25.64 -27.80
C ASP A 190 -9.82 -24.53 -27.39
N LEU A 191 -10.29 -23.46 -26.76
CA LEU A 191 -9.44 -22.37 -26.29
C LEU A 191 -8.48 -22.85 -25.18
N LEU A 192 -8.96 -23.69 -24.26
CA LEU A 192 -8.13 -24.34 -23.25
C LEU A 192 -7.03 -25.19 -23.90
N ARG A 193 -7.43 -26.02 -24.88
CA ARG A 193 -6.51 -26.89 -25.61
C ARG A 193 -5.45 -26.13 -26.36
N LEU A 194 -5.83 -25.18 -27.20
CA LEU A 194 -4.90 -24.38 -27.99
C LEU A 194 -3.91 -23.63 -27.08
N THR A 195 -4.38 -23.12 -25.95
CA THR A 195 -3.55 -22.37 -25.00
C THR A 195 -2.55 -23.29 -24.31
N LEU A 196 -2.98 -24.46 -23.86
CA LEU A 196 -2.10 -25.43 -23.20
C LEU A 196 -1.13 -26.11 -24.18
N GLU A 197 -1.55 -26.42 -25.40
CA GLU A 197 -0.65 -26.90 -26.46
C GLU A 197 0.46 -25.89 -26.70
N ARG A 198 0.12 -24.60 -26.86
CA ARG A 198 1.12 -23.57 -27.09
C ARG A 198 2.05 -23.38 -25.89
N ALA A 199 1.51 -23.42 -24.68
CA ALA A 199 2.30 -23.28 -23.46
C ALA A 199 3.24 -24.46 -23.21
N LEU A 200 2.74 -25.69 -23.38
CA LEU A 200 3.38 -26.90 -22.84
C LEU A 200 3.97 -27.82 -23.91
N VAL A 201 3.34 -27.89 -25.08
CA VAL A 201 3.80 -28.71 -26.22
C VAL A 201 4.78 -27.90 -27.06
N ASP A 202 4.41 -26.67 -27.43
CA ASP A 202 5.27 -25.76 -28.19
C ASP A 202 6.28 -25.00 -27.30
N GLN A 203 6.10 -25.09 -25.97
CA GLN A 203 6.99 -24.48 -24.95
C GLN A 203 7.10 -22.96 -25.09
N GLU A 204 6.03 -22.29 -25.51
CA GLU A 204 6.03 -20.84 -25.73
C GLU A 204 5.76 -20.03 -24.46
N ILE A 205 5.36 -20.66 -23.35
CA ILE A 205 5.14 -19.93 -22.11
C ILE A 205 6.48 -19.40 -21.57
N PRO A 206 6.57 -18.11 -21.18
CA PRO A 206 7.78 -17.60 -20.56
C PRO A 206 8.15 -18.41 -19.33
N ASP A 207 9.46 -18.58 -19.12
CA ASP A 207 10.03 -19.37 -18.03
C ASP A 207 9.53 -20.82 -17.95
N TYR A 208 9.21 -21.45 -19.09
CA TYR A 208 8.84 -22.87 -19.19
C TYR A 208 9.81 -23.81 -18.44
N ALA A 209 11.09 -23.46 -18.33
CA ALA A 209 12.08 -24.22 -17.58
C ALA A 209 11.70 -24.44 -16.09
N LEU A 210 10.96 -23.52 -15.48
CA LEU A 210 10.45 -23.68 -14.11
C LEU A 210 9.40 -24.80 -14.00
N LEU A 211 8.71 -25.09 -15.10
CA LEU A 211 7.70 -26.14 -15.18
C LEU A 211 8.30 -27.48 -15.63
N ALA A 212 9.33 -27.44 -16.47
CA ALA A 212 9.92 -28.62 -17.11
C ALA A 212 10.59 -29.61 -16.15
N ASP A 213 11.01 -29.15 -14.97
CA ASP A 213 11.67 -30.00 -13.96
C ASP A 213 10.67 -30.83 -13.14
N GLN A 214 9.36 -30.64 -13.33
CA GLN A 214 8.32 -31.37 -12.62
C GLN A 214 7.95 -32.68 -13.31
N ASN A 215 7.71 -33.73 -12.52
CA ASN A 215 7.18 -35.00 -13.05
C ASN A 215 5.74 -34.83 -13.59
N GLU A 216 4.96 -33.97 -12.93
CA GLU A 216 3.59 -33.65 -13.26
C GLU A 216 3.42 -32.14 -13.11
N ILE A 217 2.96 -31.47 -14.16
CA ILE A 217 2.69 -30.03 -14.14
C ILE A 217 1.34 -29.84 -13.45
N VAL A 218 1.34 -29.07 -12.37
CA VAL A 218 0.10 -28.74 -11.65
C VAL A 218 -0.62 -27.60 -12.36
N LEU A 219 -1.92 -27.77 -12.63
CA LEU A 219 -2.82 -26.74 -13.15
C LEU A 219 -3.93 -26.44 -12.15
N SER A 220 -4.03 -25.17 -11.75
CA SER A 220 -5.11 -24.69 -10.89
C SER A 220 -6.47 -24.73 -11.59
N THR A 221 -7.49 -25.20 -10.88
CA THR A 221 -8.89 -25.18 -11.35
C THR A 221 -9.64 -23.91 -10.96
N GLU A 222 -8.98 -22.89 -10.39
CA GLU A 222 -9.62 -21.68 -9.86
C GLU A 222 -10.50 -20.94 -10.88
N ASN A 223 -10.08 -20.94 -12.15
CA ASN A 223 -10.71 -20.15 -13.23
C ASN A 223 -11.14 -21.00 -14.43
N ILE A 224 -11.22 -22.32 -14.28
CA ILE A 224 -11.57 -23.24 -15.37
C ILE A 224 -12.46 -24.36 -14.88
N ASN A 225 -13.31 -24.88 -15.77
CA ASN A 225 -14.00 -26.14 -15.54
C ASN A 225 -13.07 -27.31 -15.93
N PRO A 226 -12.59 -28.13 -14.99
CA PRO A 226 -11.66 -29.22 -15.31
C PRO A 226 -12.29 -30.30 -16.21
N ALA A 227 -13.63 -30.38 -16.28
CA ALA A 227 -14.32 -31.31 -17.19
C ALA A 227 -14.14 -30.96 -18.68
N LEU A 228 -13.74 -29.72 -18.99
CA LEU A 228 -13.51 -29.23 -20.36
C LEU A 228 -12.04 -29.35 -20.78
N LEU A 229 -11.15 -29.82 -19.90
CA LEU A 229 -9.74 -29.93 -20.21
C LEU A 229 -9.48 -31.06 -21.22
N PRO A 230 -8.64 -30.82 -22.23
CA PRO A 230 -8.25 -31.84 -23.18
C PRO A 230 -7.19 -32.78 -22.61
N GLU A 231 -7.02 -33.93 -23.26
CA GLU A 231 -5.80 -34.71 -23.12
C GLU A 231 -4.69 -34.06 -23.98
N LEU A 232 -3.52 -33.82 -23.38
CA LEU A 232 -2.36 -33.26 -24.09
C LEU A 232 -1.33 -34.35 -24.35
N ASP A 233 -0.91 -34.48 -25.61
CA ASP A 233 0.11 -35.45 -25.99
C ASP A 233 1.48 -35.07 -25.40
N GLY A 234 2.08 -36.00 -24.64
CA GLY A 234 3.45 -35.84 -24.13
C GLY A 234 3.59 -34.93 -22.91
N VAL A 235 2.48 -34.48 -22.31
CA VAL A 235 2.46 -33.62 -21.11
C VAL A 235 1.67 -34.32 -20.01
N SER A 236 2.29 -34.50 -18.84
CA SER A 236 1.61 -35.00 -17.64
C SER A 236 1.06 -33.82 -16.84
N LEU A 237 -0.25 -33.60 -16.94
CA LEU A 237 -0.98 -32.51 -16.29
C LEU A 237 -1.82 -33.06 -15.13
N VAL A 238 -1.70 -32.45 -13.95
CA VAL A 238 -2.55 -32.76 -12.79
C VAL A 238 -3.31 -31.51 -12.39
N THR A 239 -4.63 -31.61 -12.35
CA THR A 239 -5.50 -30.52 -11.91
C THR A 239 -5.67 -30.54 -10.41
N MET A 240 -5.55 -29.38 -9.76
CA MET A 240 -5.79 -29.21 -8.34
C MET A 240 -6.58 -27.93 -8.08
N SER A 241 -7.47 -27.96 -7.10
CA SER A 241 -8.10 -26.75 -6.57
C SER A 241 -7.08 -25.88 -5.81
N PRO A 242 -7.35 -24.58 -5.59
CA PRO A 242 -6.47 -23.72 -4.79
C PRO A 242 -6.15 -24.28 -3.39
N GLU A 243 -7.14 -24.90 -2.74
CA GLU A 243 -6.96 -25.53 -1.42
C GLU A 243 -6.02 -26.74 -1.49
N GLU A 244 -6.16 -27.58 -2.53
CA GLU A 244 -5.27 -28.73 -2.73
C GLU A 244 -3.84 -28.31 -3.09
N ILE A 245 -3.69 -27.22 -3.86
CA ILE A 245 -2.39 -26.63 -4.20
C ILE A 245 -1.69 -26.15 -2.92
N GLN A 246 -2.38 -25.38 -2.09
CA GLN A 246 -1.81 -24.90 -0.83
C GLN A 246 -1.46 -26.05 0.11
N ALA A 247 -2.38 -27.01 0.29
CA ALA A 247 -2.14 -28.18 1.14
C ALA A 247 -0.95 -29.03 0.65
N LYS A 248 -0.74 -29.11 -0.67
CA LYS A 248 0.44 -29.75 -1.25
C LYS A 248 1.71 -28.96 -0.96
N ALA A 249 1.68 -27.63 -1.04
CA ALA A 249 2.85 -26.79 -0.79
C ALA A 249 3.27 -26.91 0.69
N ASP A 250 2.31 -26.86 1.60
CA ASP A 250 2.52 -27.06 3.04
C ASP A 250 3.08 -28.46 3.38
N ALA A 251 2.83 -29.47 2.54
CA ALA A 251 3.28 -30.84 2.77
C ALA A 251 4.63 -31.18 2.11
N ASP A 252 4.83 -30.72 0.87
CA ASP A 252 5.93 -31.14 0.00
C ASP A 252 6.97 -30.02 -0.25
N GLY A 253 6.67 -28.80 0.18
CA GLY A 253 7.45 -27.58 -0.08
C GLY A 253 6.96 -26.81 -1.30
N ASP A 254 7.55 -25.64 -1.52
CA ASP A 254 7.15 -24.71 -2.58
C ASP A 254 7.29 -25.34 -3.98
N PHE A 255 6.33 -25.07 -4.87
CA PHE A 255 6.39 -25.55 -6.25
C PHE A 255 5.70 -24.58 -7.22
N PRO A 256 6.15 -24.52 -8.49
CA PRO A 256 5.47 -23.73 -9.49
C PRO A 256 4.26 -24.47 -10.05
N TYR A 257 3.17 -23.74 -10.33
CA TYR A 257 1.96 -24.27 -10.93
C TYR A 257 1.44 -23.32 -12.00
N LEU A 258 0.62 -23.84 -12.90
CA LEU A 258 -0.08 -23.05 -13.91
C LEU A 258 -1.45 -22.61 -13.41
N ARG A 259 -1.87 -21.43 -13.85
CA ARG A 259 -3.22 -20.91 -13.63
C ARG A 259 -3.65 -20.10 -14.85
N PHE A 260 -4.84 -20.39 -15.36
CA PHE A 260 -5.53 -19.46 -16.25
C PHE A 260 -5.90 -18.22 -15.45
N GLN A 261 -5.40 -17.06 -15.84
CA GLN A 261 -5.71 -15.81 -15.16
C GLN A 261 -7.13 -15.33 -15.50
N GLY A 262 -7.59 -15.63 -16.72
CA GLY A 262 -8.96 -15.39 -17.13
C GLY A 262 -9.17 -15.55 -18.64
N PHE A 263 -10.44 -15.43 -19.02
CA PHE A 263 -10.91 -15.36 -20.40
C PHE A 263 -11.66 -14.03 -20.54
N THR A 264 -11.34 -13.24 -21.55
CA THR A 264 -12.00 -11.95 -21.79
C THR A 264 -12.56 -11.94 -23.20
N ALA A 265 -13.88 -12.04 -23.33
CA ALA A 265 -14.55 -11.84 -24.61
C ALA A 265 -14.39 -10.39 -25.08
N VAL A 266 -13.81 -10.22 -26.26
CA VAL A 266 -13.79 -8.94 -26.98
C VAL A 266 -15.03 -8.84 -27.88
N SER A 267 -15.45 -9.98 -28.46
CA SER A 267 -16.71 -10.17 -29.20
C SER A 267 -17.05 -11.67 -29.29
N ASP A 268 -18.19 -12.03 -29.90
CA ASP A 268 -18.59 -13.43 -30.14
C ASP A 268 -17.52 -14.26 -30.90
N ASP A 269 -16.69 -13.58 -31.70
CA ASP A 269 -15.66 -14.18 -32.54
C ASP A 269 -14.23 -13.83 -32.06
N GLU A 270 -14.06 -13.18 -30.91
CA GLU A 270 -12.75 -12.74 -30.43
C GLU A 270 -12.63 -12.83 -28.90
N VAL A 271 -11.62 -13.56 -28.42
CA VAL A 271 -11.40 -13.85 -27.00
C VAL A 271 -9.92 -13.72 -26.64
N ASN A 272 -9.62 -13.00 -25.56
CA ASN A 272 -8.29 -13.05 -24.95
C ASN A 272 -8.24 -14.14 -23.88
N VAL A 273 -7.21 -14.97 -23.90
CA VAL A 273 -6.96 -16.02 -22.91
C VAL A 273 -5.59 -15.81 -22.30
N SER A 274 -5.55 -15.68 -20.98
CA SER A 274 -4.29 -15.44 -20.25
C SER A 274 -3.93 -16.67 -19.40
N LEU A 275 -2.71 -17.17 -19.60
CA LEU A 275 -2.15 -18.29 -18.84
C LEU A 275 -0.84 -17.82 -18.20
N GLY A 276 -0.73 -18.05 -16.90
CA GLY A 276 0.48 -17.74 -16.14
C GLY A 276 0.96 -18.92 -15.30
N SER A 277 2.24 -18.89 -14.98
CA SER A 277 2.85 -19.68 -13.92
C SER A 277 2.97 -18.83 -12.66
N SER A 278 2.78 -19.46 -11.51
CA SER A 278 2.94 -18.87 -10.17
C SER A 278 3.57 -19.89 -9.23
N TRP A 279 4.00 -19.46 -8.05
CA TRP A 279 4.52 -20.33 -7.00
C TRP A 279 3.46 -20.56 -5.92
N ALA A 280 3.23 -21.83 -5.59
CA ALA A 280 2.57 -22.21 -4.36
C ALA A 280 3.62 -22.19 -3.25
N ILE A 281 3.42 -21.38 -2.22
CA ILE A 281 4.38 -21.13 -1.15
C ILE A 281 3.84 -21.78 0.13
N ALA A 282 4.62 -22.66 0.73
CA ALA A 282 4.28 -23.32 1.98
C ALA A 282 4.14 -22.30 3.12
N ALA A 283 3.23 -22.54 4.05
CA ALA A 283 3.01 -21.64 5.19
C ALA A 283 4.23 -21.45 6.09
N ASP A 284 5.19 -22.39 6.07
CA ASP A 284 6.46 -22.34 6.80
C ASP A 284 7.66 -21.93 5.92
N SER A 285 7.44 -21.56 4.66
CA SER A 285 8.49 -21.10 3.76
C SER A 285 8.82 -19.62 3.98
N ASP A 286 10.10 -19.32 4.15
CA ASP A 286 10.64 -17.95 4.19
C ASP A 286 11.02 -17.44 2.78
N MET A 287 10.70 -18.19 1.72
CA MET A 287 11.11 -17.87 0.35
C MET A 287 10.15 -16.92 -0.35
N LEU A 288 10.72 -15.90 -0.99
CA LEU A 288 10.01 -15.01 -1.91
C LEU A 288 10.40 -15.38 -3.34
N TYR A 289 9.41 -15.70 -4.18
CA TYR A 289 9.62 -15.98 -5.59
C TYR A 289 9.26 -14.75 -6.42
N LEU A 290 10.28 -14.16 -7.04
CA LEU A 290 10.16 -13.16 -8.11
C LEU A 290 10.49 -13.83 -9.43
N SER A 291 9.86 -14.99 -9.67
CA SER A 291 10.12 -15.80 -10.86
C SER A 291 8.82 -16.45 -11.25
N GLY A 292 8.54 -16.43 -12.54
CA GLY A 292 7.25 -16.80 -13.10
C GLY A 292 7.04 -16.04 -14.38
N GLY A 293 5.92 -16.26 -15.01
CA GLY A 293 5.66 -15.66 -16.29
C GLY A 293 4.44 -16.25 -16.96
N GLY A 294 4.05 -15.63 -18.05
CA GLY A 294 2.85 -16.02 -18.75
C GLY A 294 2.67 -15.22 -20.01
N PHE A 295 1.58 -15.49 -20.69
CA PHE A 295 1.19 -14.75 -21.86
C PHE A 295 -0.31 -14.52 -21.90
N THR A 296 -0.70 -13.59 -22.76
CA THR A 296 -2.07 -13.42 -23.22
C THR A 296 -2.12 -13.75 -24.71
N ILE A 297 -3.08 -14.58 -25.09
CA ILE A 297 -3.36 -14.94 -26.47
C ILE A 297 -4.68 -14.32 -26.89
N ASN A 298 -4.67 -13.52 -27.95
CA ASN A 298 -5.89 -13.11 -28.62
C ASN A 298 -6.28 -14.17 -29.65
N TYR A 299 -7.40 -14.84 -29.43
CA TYR A 299 -7.99 -15.80 -30.35
C TYR A 299 -9.10 -15.14 -31.16
N THR A 300 -9.09 -15.37 -32.47
CA THR A 300 -10.17 -15.00 -33.39
C THR A 300 -10.79 -16.25 -34.00
N ARG A 301 -12.12 -16.31 -34.07
CA ARG A 301 -12.86 -17.40 -34.70
C ARG A 301 -12.75 -17.30 -36.22
N THR A 302 -12.42 -18.42 -36.86
CA THR A 302 -12.36 -18.56 -38.32
C THR A 302 -13.26 -19.71 -38.80
N ALA A 303 -13.35 -19.91 -40.12
CA ALA A 303 -14.09 -21.04 -40.68
C ALA A 303 -13.53 -22.42 -40.29
N ASP A 304 -12.25 -22.48 -39.90
CA ASP A 304 -11.53 -23.71 -39.55
C ASP A 304 -11.34 -23.87 -38.03
N GLY A 305 -11.98 -23.02 -37.21
CA GLY A 305 -11.85 -22.99 -35.74
C GLY A 305 -11.17 -21.73 -35.21
N TRP A 306 -10.73 -21.76 -33.96
CA TRP A 306 -10.03 -20.65 -33.31
C TRP A 306 -8.56 -20.58 -33.73
N THR A 307 -8.08 -19.36 -34.01
CA THR A 307 -6.66 -19.08 -34.31
C THR A 307 -6.17 -17.97 -33.40
N GLY A 308 -4.99 -18.11 -32.79
CA GLY A 308 -4.51 -17.16 -31.77
C GLY A 308 -3.11 -16.60 -31.98
N GLU A 309 -2.92 -15.33 -31.65
CA GLU A 309 -1.64 -14.63 -31.63
C GLU A 309 -1.30 -14.20 -30.19
N VAL A 310 -0.04 -14.36 -29.78
CA VAL A 310 0.42 -13.86 -28.47
C VAL A 310 0.45 -12.34 -28.54
N THR A 311 -0.37 -11.68 -27.74
CA THR A 311 -0.46 -10.20 -27.69
C THR A 311 0.35 -9.62 -26.55
N GLU A 312 0.57 -10.40 -25.50
CA GLU A 312 1.34 -10.01 -24.33
C GLU A 312 2.12 -11.21 -23.79
N ALA A 313 3.33 -10.96 -23.31
CA ALA A 313 4.13 -11.95 -22.60
C ALA A 313 4.93 -11.24 -21.50
N TRP A 314 5.01 -11.86 -20.32
CA TRP A 314 5.72 -11.30 -19.18
C TRP A 314 6.55 -12.36 -18.46
N ILE A 315 7.58 -11.87 -17.78
CA ILE A 315 8.41 -12.59 -16.82
C ILE A 315 8.41 -11.75 -15.54
N SER A 316 8.27 -12.40 -14.39
CA SER A 316 8.33 -11.78 -13.06
C SER A 316 9.71 -11.97 -12.43
#